data_AF-A0A0B6ZC26-F1
#
_entry.id   AF-A0A0B6ZC26-F1
#
_cell.length_a   1.000
_cell.length_b   1.000
_cell.length_c   1.000
_cell.angle_alpha   90.00
_cell.angle_beta   90.00
_cell.angle_gamma   90.00
#
_symmetry.space_group_name_H-M   'P 1'
#
loop_
_entity.id
_entity.type
_entity.pdbx_description
1 polymer ?
#
loop_
_entity_poly.entity_id
_entity_poly.type
_entity_poly.pdbx_seq_one_letter_code
_entity_poly.pdbx_strand_id
1 'polypeptide(L)'
;NPDYMKDNFYIIIESYHAPDNGNTPNIHGLHGRDLSERRVVKIDIANDKVPSKDYKPEWDPCIIGSPKAGRNPLPRDKTGEWMNRVNPVMCCYKVVKVWFKWFGLQ
;
A
#
# COMPACT_ATOMS: atom_id res chain seq x y z
N ASN A 1 -4.94 22.49 -0.43
CA ASN A 1 -4.54 23.73 0.25
C ASN A 1 -4.84 24.89 -0.70
N PRO A 2 -6.13 25.18 -0.93
CA PRO A 2 -6.55 26.09 -1.99
C PRO A 2 -6.14 27.54 -1.74
N ASP A 3 -6.08 27.97 -0.48
CA ASP A 3 -5.88 29.38 -0.15
C ASP A 3 -4.41 29.81 -0.11
N TYR A 4 -3.49 28.90 0.25
CA TYR A 4 -2.07 29.23 0.37
C TYR A 4 -1.23 28.68 -0.78
N MET A 5 -1.24 27.36 -0.99
CA MET A 5 -0.39 26.74 -2.02
C MET A 5 -1.05 26.73 -3.41
N LYS A 6 -2.38 26.84 -3.50
CA LYS A 6 -3.13 26.68 -4.76
C LYS A 6 -2.65 25.40 -5.48
N ASP A 7 -2.22 25.52 -6.73
CA ASP A 7 -1.73 24.43 -7.57
C ASP A 7 -0.28 24.00 -7.26
N ASN A 8 0.42 24.71 -6.37
CA ASN A 8 1.77 24.36 -5.94
C ASN A 8 1.80 23.19 -4.95
N PHE A 9 0.65 22.70 -4.49
CA PHE A 9 0.59 21.50 -3.65
C PHE A 9 -0.62 20.63 -3.95
N TYR A 10 -0.38 19.37 -4.30
CA TYR A 10 -1.42 18.35 -4.37
C TYR A 10 -0.90 16.97 -3.99
N ILE A 11 -1.82 16.14 -3.50
CA ILE A 11 -1.63 14.70 -3.35
C ILE A 11 -2.82 14.05 -4.06
N ILE A 12 -2.53 13.24 -5.07
CA ILE A 12 -3.52 12.46 -5.80
C ILE A 12 -3.29 11.00 -5.46
N ILE A 13 -4.34 10.29 -5.07
CA ILE A 13 -4.31 8.85 -4.80
C ILE A 13 -5.35 8.16 -5.66
N GLU A 14 -4.88 7.41 -6.65
CA GLU A 14 -5.70 6.59 -7.53
C GLU A 14 -5.60 5.14 -7.07
N SER A 15 -6.72 4.48 -6.80
CA SER A 15 -6.75 3.11 -6.26
C SER A 15 -7.47 2.16 -7.20
N TYR A 16 -6.84 1.03 -7.51
CA TYR A 16 -7.45 -0.08 -8.23
C TYR A 16 -7.45 -1.32 -7.32
N HIS A 17 -8.59 -1.99 -7.17
CA HIS A 17 -8.71 -3.21 -6.35
C HIS A 17 -8.87 -4.39 -7.28
N ALA A 18 -7.88 -5.28 -7.31
CA ALA A 18 -7.88 -6.47 -8.18
C ALA A 18 -7.96 -7.75 -7.33
N PRO A 19 -8.65 -8.80 -7.82
CA PRO A 19 -8.69 -10.11 -7.17
C PRO A 19 -7.40 -10.90 -7.47
N ASP A 20 -6.24 -10.31 -7.19
CA ASP A 20 -4.92 -10.92 -7.33
C ASP A 20 -4.05 -10.71 -6.08
N ASN A 21 -2.81 -11.16 -6.15
CA ASN A 21 -1.79 -11.07 -5.10
C ASN A 21 -0.74 -9.98 -5.36
N GLY A 22 -1.08 -8.92 -6.11
CA GLY A 22 -0.17 -7.79 -6.30
C GLY A 22 0.86 -7.99 -7.41
N ASN A 23 0.57 -8.85 -8.38
CA ASN A 23 1.49 -9.20 -9.47
C ASN A 23 1.12 -8.62 -10.84
N THR A 24 -0.05 -8.00 -11.01
CA THR A 24 -0.41 -7.28 -12.24
C THR A 24 0.47 -6.03 -12.43
N PRO A 25 1.36 -5.99 -13.44
CA PRO A 25 2.20 -4.83 -13.68
C PRO A 25 1.40 -3.71 -14.33
N ASN A 26 1.69 -2.47 -13.93
CA ASN A 26 1.10 -1.27 -14.54
C ASN A 26 -0.43 -1.28 -14.71
N ILE A 27 -1.17 -1.78 -13.72
CA ILE A 27 -2.64 -1.94 -13.80
C ILE A 27 -3.41 -0.64 -14.08
N HIS A 28 -2.85 0.51 -13.71
CA HIS A 28 -3.41 1.84 -13.96
C HIS A 28 -3.17 2.35 -15.39
N GLY A 29 -2.44 1.60 -16.23
CA GLY A 29 -2.11 2.03 -17.59
C GLY A 29 -1.30 3.33 -17.60
N LEU A 30 -0.32 3.48 -16.71
CA LEU A 30 0.56 4.66 -16.74
C LEU A 30 1.41 4.62 -18.01
N HIS A 31 1.72 5.79 -18.55
CA HIS A 31 2.51 5.96 -19.76
C HIS A 31 3.52 7.11 -19.61
N GLY A 32 4.51 7.15 -20.51
CA GLY A 32 5.50 8.23 -20.55
C GLY A 32 6.21 8.44 -19.21
N ARG A 33 6.26 9.71 -18.78
CA ARG A 33 6.96 10.14 -17.57
C ARG A 33 6.43 9.48 -16.30
N ASP A 34 5.11 9.40 -16.15
CA ASP A 34 4.47 8.79 -14.98
C ASP A 34 4.85 7.32 -14.81
N LEU A 35 5.04 6.59 -15.92
CA LEU A 35 5.49 5.20 -15.88
C LEU A 35 6.99 5.10 -15.59
N SER A 36 7.81 5.93 -16.23
CA SER A 36 9.28 5.85 -16.11
C SER A 36 9.80 6.29 -14.75
N GLU A 37 9.17 7.29 -14.12
CA GLU A 37 9.60 7.81 -12.81
C GLU A 37 8.95 7.05 -11.63
N ARG A 38 7.98 6.16 -11.91
CA ARG A 38 7.30 5.39 -10.87
C ARG A 38 8.29 4.52 -10.10
N ARG A 39 8.14 4.53 -8.78
CA ARG A 39 8.69 3.50 -7.88
C ARG A 39 7.56 2.63 -7.37
N VAL A 40 7.74 1.31 -7.44
CA VAL A 40 6.80 0.34 -6.88
C VAL A 40 7.27 -0.03 -5.48
N VAL A 41 6.39 0.16 -4.49
CA VAL A 41 6.61 -0.26 -3.10
C VAL A 41 5.51 -1.25 -2.76
N LYS A 42 5.90 -2.48 -2.39
CA LYS A 42 4.98 -3.49 -1.85
C LYS A 42 4.92 -3.30 -0.33
N ILE A 43 3.71 -3.27 0.22
CA ILE A 43 3.47 -3.22 1.67
C ILE A 43 3.09 -4.64 2.10
N ASP A 44 3.85 -5.21 3.03
CA ASP A 44 3.59 -6.51 3.63
C ASP A 44 3.08 -6.33 5.05
N ILE A 45 1.76 -6.42 5.23
CA ILE A 45 1.09 -6.22 6.52
C ILE A 45 1.46 -7.26 7.60
N ALA A 46 2.10 -8.38 7.23
CA ALA A 46 2.54 -9.40 8.19
C ALA A 46 3.99 -9.18 8.66
N ASN A 47 4.83 -8.59 7.81
CA ASN A 47 6.28 -8.57 8.00
C ASN A 47 6.91 -7.17 8.03
N ASP A 48 6.25 -6.15 7.50
CA ASP A 48 6.79 -4.79 7.51
C ASP A 48 6.98 -4.30 8.94
N LYS A 49 8.09 -3.59 9.16
CA LYS A 49 8.40 -3.04 10.48
C LYS A 49 7.45 -1.88 10.79
N VAL A 50 6.67 -2.05 11.84
CA VAL A 50 5.86 -0.98 12.42
C VAL A 50 6.66 -0.31 13.55
N PRO A 51 6.74 1.04 13.59
CA PRO A 51 7.38 1.74 14.71
C PRO A 51 6.74 1.36 16.04
N SER A 52 7.54 1.18 17.10
CA SER A 52 7.03 0.72 18.40
C SER A 52 5.95 1.62 19.01
N LYS A 53 5.96 2.92 18.70
CA LYS A 53 4.94 3.88 19.14
C LYS A 53 3.57 3.68 18.47
N ASP A 54 3.55 3.08 17.28
CA ASP A 54 2.36 2.87 16.46
C ASP A 54 1.88 1.41 16.53
N TYR A 55 2.75 0.48 16.93
CA TYR A 55 2.43 -0.93 17.07
C TYR A 55 1.46 -1.18 18.22
N LYS A 56 0.41 -1.95 17.92
CA LYS A 56 -0.53 -2.44 18.91
C LYS A 56 -0.82 -3.92 18.64
N PRO A 57 -0.62 -4.82 19.62
CA PRO A 57 -0.81 -6.27 19.40
C PRO A 57 -2.24 -6.63 19.00
N GLU A 58 -3.24 -5.86 19.44
CA GLU A 58 -4.64 -6.03 19.06
C GLU A 58 -4.93 -5.66 17.59
N TRP A 59 -3.98 -5.04 16.88
CA TRP A 59 -4.07 -4.72 15.45
C TRP A 59 -3.09 -5.55 14.59
N ASP A 60 -2.26 -6.41 15.20
CA ASP A 60 -1.31 -7.24 14.45
C ASP A 60 -2.05 -8.40 13.75
N PRO A 61 -2.13 -8.42 12.41
CA PRO A 61 -2.85 -9.46 11.68
C PRO A 61 -2.22 -10.85 11.82
N CYS A 62 -0.98 -10.96 12.30
CA CYS A 62 -0.33 -12.23 12.63
C CYS A 62 -0.74 -12.78 14.01
N ILE A 63 -1.37 -11.96 14.85
CA ILE A 63 -1.84 -12.35 16.18
C ILE A 63 -3.36 -12.50 16.17
N ILE A 64 -4.07 -11.54 15.57
CA ILE A 64 -5.53 -11.50 15.55
C ILE A 64 -6.10 -12.13 14.28
N GLY A 65 -7.07 -13.03 14.46
CA GLY A 65 -7.92 -13.58 13.41
C GLY A 65 -9.34 -13.03 13.48
N SER A 66 -10.16 -13.36 12.49
CA SER A 66 -11.61 -13.09 12.50
C SER A 66 -12.40 -14.41 12.52
N PRO A 67 -12.82 -14.89 13.70
CA PRO A 67 -13.64 -16.10 13.82
C PRO A 67 -14.95 -15.99 13.03
N LYS A 68 -15.57 -14.80 13.01
CA LYS A 68 -16.81 -14.54 12.27
C LYS A 68 -16.65 -14.70 10.76
N ALA A 69 -15.47 -14.37 10.23
CA ALA A 69 -15.17 -14.51 8.80
C ALA A 69 -14.43 -15.82 8.46
N GLY A 70 -14.18 -16.69 9.45
CA GLY A 70 -13.38 -17.91 9.28
C GLY A 70 -11.93 -17.63 8.88
N ARG A 71 -11.38 -16.46 9.22
CA ARG A 71 -10.00 -16.08 8.87
C ARG A 71 -9.08 -16.25 10.06
N ASN A 72 -8.14 -17.17 9.97
CA ASN A 72 -7.08 -17.32 10.97
C ASN A 72 -6.10 -16.13 10.90
N PRO A 73 -5.31 -15.89 11.97
CA PRO A 73 -4.19 -14.96 11.91
C PRO A 73 -3.27 -15.27 10.73
N LEU A 74 -2.67 -14.24 10.14
CA LEU A 74 -1.75 -14.40 9.02
C LEU A 74 -0.48 -15.15 9.45
N PRO A 75 0.05 -16.06 8.61
CA PRO A 75 1.32 -16.70 8.89
C PRO A 75 2.45 -15.67 8.90
N ARG A 76 3.24 -15.63 9.97
CA ARG A 76 4.48 -14.83 10.01
C ARG A 76 5.56 -15.54 9.19
N ASP A 77 5.56 -15.27 7.90
CA ASP A 77 6.51 -15.81 6.93
C ASP A 77 7.49 -14.75 6.47
N LYS A 78 8.74 -14.86 6.90
CA LYS A 78 9.82 -13.93 6.56
C LYS A 78 10.16 -13.90 5.05
N THR A 79 9.66 -14.85 4.27
CA THR A 79 9.82 -14.86 2.81
C THR A 79 8.82 -13.92 2.10
N GLY A 80 7.74 -13.50 2.79
CA GLY A 80 6.66 -12.70 2.19
C GLY A 80 5.64 -13.52 1.38
N GLU A 81 5.83 -14.84 1.26
CA GLU A 81 5.02 -15.72 0.42
C GLU A 81 3.64 -16.08 1.04
N TRP A 82 3.30 -15.54 2.21
CA TRP A 82 2.01 -15.82 2.86
C TRP A 82 0.82 -15.44 1.98
N MET A 83 0.96 -14.40 1.15
CA MET A 83 -0.06 -13.92 0.20
C MET A 83 -0.48 -15.01 -0.80
N ASN A 84 0.38 -16.00 -1.08
CA ASN A 84 0.11 -17.11 -2.00
C ASN A 84 -0.58 -18.31 -1.33
N ARG A 85 -0.65 -18.32 0.01
CA ARG A 85 -1.18 -19.46 0.79
C ARG A 85 -2.49 -19.13 1.51
N VAL A 86 -3.00 -17.92 1.35
CA VAL A 86 -4.25 -17.45 1.97
C VAL A 86 -5.31 -17.24 0.92
N ASN A 87 -6.56 -17.55 1.26
CA ASN A 87 -7.72 -17.34 0.40
C ASN A 87 -8.93 -16.94 1.26
N PRO A 88 -9.71 -15.92 0.88
CA PRO A 88 -9.55 -15.06 -0.30
C PRO A 88 -8.39 -14.07 -0.19
N VAL A 89 -7.83 -13.66 -1.34
CA VAL A 89 -6.80 -12.61 -1.46
C VAL A 89 -7.21 -11.58 -2.53
N MET A 90 -6.78 -10.33 -2.33
CA MET A 90 -6.92 -9.22 -3.28
C MET A 90 -5.75 -8.26 -3.08
N CYS A 91 -5.45 -7.43 -4.08
CA CYS A 91 -4.46 -6.36 -3.97
C CYS A 91 -5.07 -4.99 -4.28
N CYS A 92 -4.74 -4.00 -3.45
CA CYS A 92 -5.06 -2.60 -3.69
C CYS A 92 -3.83 -1.90 -4.28
N TYR A 93 -3.88 -1.58 -5.57
CA TYR A 93 -2.85 -0.85 -6.27
C TYR A 93 -3.11 0.64 -6.13
N LYS A 94 -2.28 1.31 -5.33
CA LYS A 94 -2.37 2.77 -5.12
C LYS A 94 -1.28 3.48 -5.91
N VAL A 95 -1.66 4.27 -6.90
CA VAL A 95 -0.77 5.26 -7.51
C VAL A 95 -0.90 6.54 -6.68
N VAL A 96 0.21 6.97 -6.10
CA VAL A 96 0.27 8.19 -5.30
C VAL A 96 1.13 9.19 -6.04
N LYS A 97 0.54 10.30 -6.46
CA LYS A 97 1.24 11.43 -7.07
C LYS A 97 1.28 12.57 -6.07
N VAL A 98 2.47 13.02 -5.73
CA VAL A 98 2.70 14.13 -4.81
C VAL A 98 3.37 15.24 -5.57
N TRP A 99 2.83 16.45 -5.44
CA TRP A 99 3.43 17.66 -5.95
C TRP A 99 3.52 18.66 -4.83
N PHE A 100 4.70 19.22 -4.63
CA PHE A 100 4.97 20.28 -3.68
C PHE A 100 6.05 21.18 -4.27
N LYS A 101 5.66 22.36 -4.73
CA LYS A 101 6.55 23.35 -5.34
C LYS A 101 6.82 24.47 -4.34
N TRP A 102 7.95 24.36 -3.66
CA TRP A 102 8.45 25.37 -2.71
C TRP A 102 9.97 25.51 -2.85
N PHE A 103 10.44 26.73 -3.09
CA PHE A 103 11.88 26.99 -3.28
C PHE A 103 12.71 26.60 -2.05
N GLY A 104 13.67 25.69 -2.23
CA GLY A 104 14.56 25.20 -1.17
C GLY A 104 14.02 24.02 -0.34
N LEU A 105 12.82 23.53 -0.63
CA LEU A 105 12.17 22.43 0.10
C LEU A 105 11.51 21.37 -0.81
N GLN A 106 11.78 21.41 -2.12
CA GLN A 106 11.24 20.45 -3.11
C GLN A 106 12.20 19.27 -3.32
#